data_AF-A0A4R9JSL0-F1
#
_entry.id   AF-A0A4R9JSL0-F1
#
_cell.length_a   1.000
_cell.length_b   1.000
_cell.length_c   1.000
_cell.angle_alpha   90.00
_cell.angle_beta   90.00
_cell.angle_gamma   90.00
#
_symmetry.space_group_name_H-M   'P 1'
#
loop_
_entity.id
_entity.type
_entity.pdbx_description
1 polymer ?
#
loop_
_entity_poly.entity_id
_entity_poly.type
_entity_poly.pdbx_seq_one_letter_code
_entity_poly.pdbx_strand_id
1 'polypeptide(L)'
;MKKRKNIKDYKIWYQKLYELSQTDYLNLDEDTSFDLWHIHPDNEYFRDINSESKEMHFRCLFALYRKGLDLGKQWKKPFQCWILIDLENSIDDSVYFHTKNPNSDNFPYDFKGFKETDIFDGVLQNFNDEIDTLGKIEYNGYESYYVLPKIYLS
;
A
#
# COMPACT_ATOMS: atom_id res chain seq x y z
N MET A 1 -6.67 -32.10 10.46
CA MET A 1 -5.28 -31.67 10.16
C MET A 1 -5.30 -30.61 9.06
N LYS A 2 -5.07 -29.33 9.38
CA LYS A 2 -4.82 -28.32 8.35
C LYS A 2 -3.46 -28.64 7.71
N LYS A 3 -3.41 -28.87 6.39
CA LYS A 3 -2.16 -29.08 5.65
C LYS A 3 -1.25 -27.88 5.94
N ARG A 4 -0.07 -28.12 6.55
CA ARG A 4 1.00 -27.12 6.61
C ARG A 4 1.42 -26.85 5.16
N LYS A 5 0.95 -25.75 4.58
CA LYS A 5 1.40 -25.30 3.25
C LYS A 5 2.89 -25.00 3.30
N ASN A 6 3.58 -25.30 2.21
CA ASN A 6 5.04 -25.44 2.20
C ASN A 6 5.68 -24.04 2.17
N ILE A 7 6.86 -23.88 2.79
CA ILE A 7 7.64 -22.63 2.78
C ILE A 7 7.91 -22.14 1.34
N LYS A 8 7.84 -23.00 0.31
CA LYS A 8 7.97 -22.55 -1.10
C LYS A 8 6.78 -21.74 -1.63
N ASP A 9 5.63 -21.78 -0.95
CA ASP A 9 4.38 -21.22 -1.47
C ASP A 9 4.32 -19.69 -1.37
N TYR A 10 5.08 -19.04 -0.47
CA TYR A 10 5.13 -17.57 -0.39
C TYR A 10 5.72 -16.94 -1.65
N LYS A 11 6.72 -17.59 -2.27
CA LYS A 11 7.33 -17.06 -3.50
C LYS A 11 6.33 -17.02 -4.64
N ILE A 12 5.50 -18.05 -4.75
CA ILE A 12 4.42 -18.13 -5.75
C ILE A 12 3.36 -17.06 -5.46
N TRP A 13 3.03 -16.83 -4.18
CA TRP A 13 2.10 -15.79 -3.78
C TRP A 13 2.58 -14.40 -4.20
N TYR A 14 3.78 -14.01 -3.78
CA TYR A 14 4.34 -12.70 -4.12
C TYR A 14 4.61 -12.57 -5.62
N GLN A 15 4.97 -13.64 -6.32
CA GLN A 15 5.09 -13.61 -7.78
C GLN A 15 3.74 -13.25 -8.44
N LYS A 16 2.63 -13.83 -7.99
CA LYS A 16 1.29 -13.52 -8.51
C LYS A 16 0.85 -12.09 -8.17
N LEU A 17 1.17 -11.61 -6.97
CA LEU A 17 0.92 -10.21 -6.61
C LEU A 17 1.75 -9.24 -7.45
N TYR A 18 3.01 -9.59 -7.71
CA TYR A 18 3.84 -8.82 -8.62
C TYR A 18 3.27 -8.84 -10.03
N GLU A 19 2.81 -9.98 -10.55
CA GLU A 19 2.12 -10.06 -11.84
C GLU A 19 0.83 -9.21 -11.87
N LEU A 20 0.04 -9.19 -10.79
CA LEU A 20 -1.12 -8.32 -10.66
C LEU A 20 -0.74 -6.84 -10.80
N SER A 21 0.37 -6.41 -10.19
CA SER A 21 0.88 -5.04 -10.32
C SER A 21 1.28 -4.66 -11.76
N GLN A 22 1.41 -5.63 -12.66
CA GLN A 22 1.67 -5.38 -14.08
C GLN A 22 0.38 -5.27 -14.91
N THR A 23 -0.79 -5.45 -14.31
CA THR A 23 -2.11 -5.37 -14.95
C THR A 23 -2.88 -4.14 -14.54
N ASP A 24 -3.93 -3.80 -15.27
CA ASP A 24 -4.85 -2.73 -14.91
C ASP A 24 -5.85 -3.24 -13.85
N TYR A 25 -5.36 -3.39 -12.62
CA TYR A 25 -6.13 -3.98 -11.52
C TYR A 25 -7.23 -3.05 -10.96
N LEU A 26 -7.29 -1.79 -11.41
CA LEU A 26 -8.33 -0.83 -11.08
C LEU A 26 -9.29 -0.67 -12.26
N ASN A 27 -10.60 -0.72 -11.99
CA ASN A 27 -11.59 -0.32 -12.99
C ASN A 27 -11.67 1.22 -13.04
N LEU A 28 -11.29 1.82 -14.16
CA LEU A 28 -11.27 3.27 -14.36
C LEU A 28 -12.52 3.81 -15.10
N ASP A 29 -13.60 3.03 -15.18
CA ASP A 29 -14.87 3.45 -15.77
C ASP A 29 -15.39 4.78 -15.18
N GLU A 30 -16.16 5.52 -15.96
CA GLU A 30 -16.67 6.86 -15.59
C GLU A 30 -17.61 6.84 -14.38
N ASP A 31 -18.26 5.72 -14.08
CA ASP A 31 -19.17 5.59 -12.93
C ASP A 31 -18.49 4.98 -11.70
N THR A 32 -17.23 4.57 -11.82
CA THR A 32 -16.48 3.98 -10.69
C THR A 32 -16.07 5.07 -9.70
N SER A 33 -16.21 4.74 -8.41
CA SER A 33 -15.66 5.49 -7.29
C SER A 33 -15.00 4.55 -6.29
N PHE A 34 -13.87 4.98 -5.73
CA PHE A 34 -13.13 4.24 -4.72
C PHE A 34 -13.19 4.99 -3.39
N ASP A 35 -13.90 4.44 -2.42
CA ASP A 35 -14.03 5.00 -1.08
C ASP A 35 -13.09 4.27 -0.12
N LEU A 36 -11.90 4.84 0.10
CA LEU A 36 -10.81 4.21 0.84
C LEU A 36 -10.55 2.75 0.43
N TRP A 37 -10.73 2.44 -0.86
CA TRP A 37 -10.45 1.11 -1.40
C TRP A 37 -8.97 0.82 -1.23
N HIS A 38 -8.63 -0.41 -0.90
CA HIS A 38 -7.25 -0.80 -0.71
C HIS A 38 -7.01 -2.28 -0.98
N ILE A 39 -5.76 -2.62 -1.26
CA ILE A 39 -5.27 -3.97 -1.41
C ILE A 39 -4.17 -4.26 -0.40
N HIS A 40 -4.30 -5.37 0.30
CA HIS A 40 -3.27 -5.93 1.18
C HIS A 40 -2.44 -6.95 0.39
N PRO A 41 -1.10 -6.80 0.27
CA PRO A 41 -0.23 -7.81 -0.32
C PRO A 41 0.03 -8.99 0.65
N ASP A 42 -0.42 -8.88 1.89
CA ASP A 42 -0.19 -9.88 2.92
C ASP A 42 -0.97 -11.18 2.65
N ASN A 43 -0.52 -12.24 3.31
CA ASN A 43 -1.25 -13.49 3.36
C ASN A 43 -1.03 -14.10 4.73
N GLU A 44 -2.11 -14.53 5.39
CA GLU A 44 -2.08 -15.08 6.75
C GLU A 44 -1.08 -16.23 6.94
N TYR A 45 -0.71 -16.93 5.87
CA TYR A 45 0.25 -18.03 5.91
C TYR A 45 1.68 -17.63 5.52
N PHE A 46 1.87 -16.49 4.87
CA PHE A 46 3.12 -16.12 4.18
C PHE A 46 3.75 -14.80 4.61
N ARG A 47 3.06 -14.02 5.46
CA ARG A 47 3.62 -12.81 6.07
C ARG A 47 4.73 -13.14 7.06
N ASP A 48 5.75 -12.29 7.09
CA ASP A 48 6.80 -12.24 8.11
C ASP A 48 7.52 -13.58 8.42
N ILE A 49 7.60 -14.50 7.44
CA ILE A 49 8.28 -15.80 7.63
C ILE A 49 9.79 -15.61 7.83
N ASN A 50 10.40 -14.77 7.01
CA ASN A 50 11.81 -14.42 7.05
C ASN A 50 12.07 -13.08 6.35
N SER A 51 13.32 -12.62 6.33
CA SER A 51 13.70 -11.36 5.68
C SER A 51 13.43 -11.36 4.16
N GLU A 52 13.62 -12.50 3.48
CA GLU A 52 13.33 -12.61 2.04
C GLU A 52 11.83 -12.43 1.76
N SER A 53 10.94 -13.05 2.55
CA SER A 53 9.50 -12.85 2.39
C SER A 53 9.09 -11.41 2.66
N LYS A 54 9.71 -10.74 3.63
CA LYS A 54 9.45 -9.33 3.94
C LYS A 54 9.93 -8.41 2.81
N GLU A 55 11.05 -8.74 2.16
CA GLU A 55 11.53 -8.00 0.98
C GLU A 55 10.60 -8.20 -0.22
N MET A 56 10.15 -9.43 -0.46
CA MET A 56 9.17 -9.70 -1.52
C MET A 56 7.85 -8.99 -1.27
N HIS A 57 7.40 -8.92 -0.01
CA HIS A 57 6.21 -8.17 0.39
C HIS A 57 6.32 -6.68 0.03
N PHE A 58 7.37 -6.00 0.52
CA PHE A 58 7.57 -4.58 0.20
C PHE A 58 7.73 -4.35 -1.30
N ARG A 59 8.44 -5.23 -2.02
CA ARG A 59 8.54 -5.14 -3.48
C ARG A 59 7.16 -5.19 -4.15
N CYS A 60 6.25 -6.05 -3.70
CA CYS A 60 4.89 -6.09 -4.23
C CYS A 60 4.08 -4.86 -3.83
N LEU A 61 4.22 -4.40 -2.58
CA LEU A 61 3.53 -3.23 -2.04
C LEU A 61 3.89 -1.97 -2.86
N PHE A 62 5.18 -1.72 -3.09
CA PHE A 62 5.63 -0.59 -3.91
C PHE A 62 5.27 -0.75 -5.39
N ALA A 63 5.35 -1.97 -5.96
CA ALA A 63 4.95 -2.20 -7.34
C ALA A 63 3.44 -1.92 -7.56
N LEU A 64 2.59 -2.36 -6.63
CA LEU A 64 1.14 -2.06 -6.65
C LEU A 64 0.90 -0.55 -6.53
N TYR A 65 1.59 0.12 -5.61
CA TYR A 65 1.51 1.57 -5.41
C TYR A 65 1.89 2.35 -6.68
N ARG A 66 3.03 2.04 -7.30
CA ARG A 66 3.47 2.70 -8.54
C ARG A 66 2.50 2.46 -9.68
N LYS A 67 2.00 1.24 -9.84
CA LYS A 67 0.95 0.96 -10.83
C LYS A 67 -0.34 1.73 -10.53
N GLY A 68 -0.74 1.83 -9.26
CA GLY A 68 -1.90 2.61 -8.83
C GLY A 68 -1.75 4.08 -9.22
N LEU A 69 -0.61 4.70 -8.92
CA LEU A 69 -0.31 6.07 -9.35
C LEU A 69 -0.39 6.24 -10.88
N ASP A 70 0.16 5.31 -11.64
CA ASP A 70 0.16 5.39 -13.10
C ASP A 70 -1.23 5.18 -13.71
N LEU A 71 -2.05 4.31 -13.14
CA LEU A 71 -3.46 4.16 -13.48
C LEU A 71 -4.25 5.42 -13.13
N GLY A 72 -4.00 6.01 -11.96
CA GLY A 72 -4.64 7.25 -11.53
C GLY A 72 -4.34 8.42 -12.46
N LYS A 73 -3.10 8.56 -12.97
CA LYS A 73 -2.73 9.59 -13.95
C LYS A 73 -3.48 9.44 -15.29
N GLN A 74 -3.83 8.21 -15.67
CA GLN A 74 -4.65 7.95 -16.86
C GLN A 74 -6.12 8.27 -16.62
N TRP A 75 -6.54 8.31 -15.35
CA TRP A 75 -7.90 8.63 -14.99
C TRP A 75 -8.15 10.15 -15.07
N LYS A 76 -9.28 10.54 -15.66
CA LYS A 76 -9.65 11.95 -15.85
C LYS A 76 -10.23 12.61 -14.58
N LYS A 77 -10.15 11.95 -13.44
CA LYS A 77 -10.75 12.39 -12.16
C LYS A 77 -9.67 12.63 -11.11
N PRO A 78 -9.92 13.52 -10.13
CA PRO A 78 -9.08 13.61 -8.95
C PRO A 78 -9.03 12.27 -8.20
N PHE A 79 -7.84 11.89 -7.77
CA PHE A 79 -7.61 10.68 -6.99
C PHE A 79 -6.51 10.90 -5.96
N GLN A 80 -6.48 10.03 -4.96
CA GLN A 80 -5.38 9.86 -4.02
C GLN A 80 -4.94 8.40 -4.03
N CYS A 81 -3.63 8.16 -3.95
CA CYS A 81 -3.06 6.83 -3.81
C CYS A 81 -1.87 6.90 -2.85
N TRP A 82 -1.82 6.01 -1.86
CA TRP A 82 -0.78 6.00 -0.83
C TRP A 82 -0.56 4.58 -0.31
N ILE A 83 0.50 4.41 0.46
CA ILE A 83 0.77 3.17 1.21
C ILE A 83 0.51 3.43 2.69
N LEU A 84 -0.14 2.49 3.36
CA LEU A 84 -0.13 2.35 4.81
C LEU A 84 0.84 1.22 5.18
N ILE A 85 1.68 1.45 6.18
CA ILE A 85 2.65 0.47 6.68
C ILE A 85 2.47 0.33 8.21
N ASP A 86 2.40 -0.92 8.67
CA ASP A 86 2.57 -1.30 10.06
C ASP A 86 4.00 -1.84 10.26
N LEU A 87 4.76 -1.18 11.14
CA LEU A 87 6.15 -1.57 11.41
C LEU A 87 6.26 -2.87 12.23
N GLU A 88 5.22 -3.21 13.01
CA GLU A 88 5.23 -4.40 13.86
C GLU A 88 4.97 -5.68 13.06
N ASN A 89 4.01 -5.64 12.13
CA ASN A 89 3.65 -6.80 11.32
C ASN A 89 2.99 -6.38 10.00
N SER A 90 3.10 -7.21 8.97
CA SER A 90 2.68 -6.81 7.62
C SER A 90 1.16 -6.94 7.35
N ILE A 91 0.32 -7.20 8.36
CA ILE A 91 -1.11 -7.53 8.14
C ILE A 91 -1.92 -6.34 7.65
N ASP A 92 -1.53 -5.13 8.08
CA ASP A 92 -2.24 -3.90 7.78
C ASP A 92 -1.56 -3.10 6.65
N ASP A 93 -0.43 -3.61 6.15
CA ASP A 93 0.28 -3.04 5.01
C ASP A 93 -0.60 -3.06 3.78
N SER A 94 -0.90 -1.88 3.23
CA SER A 94 -1.85 -1.77 2.14
C SER A 94 -1.57 -0.61 1.22
N VAL A 95 -1.96 -0.78 -0.05
CA VAL A 95 -2.02 0.31 -1.02
C VAL A 95 -3.45 0.78 -1.11
N TYR A 96 -3.67 2.06 -0.80
CA TYR A 96 -4.96 2.72 -0.92
C TYR A 96 -5.12 3.38 -2.27
N PHE A 97 -6.34 3.37 -2.78
CA PHE A 97 -6.79 4.19 -3.90
C PHE A 97 -8.13 4.83 -3.52
N HIS A 98 -8.19 6.15 -3.60
CA HIS A 98 -9.35 6.91 -3.15
C HIS A 98 -9.74 7.98 -4.18
N THR A 99 -11.04 8.12 -4.41
CA THR A 99 -11.62 9.17 -5.26
C THR A 99 -12.86 9.72 -4.60
N LYS A 100 -13.34 10.85 -5.10
CA LYS A 100 -14.67 11.37 -4.72
C LYS A 100 -15.75 10.31 -4.95
N ASN A 101 -16.47 9.96 -3.89
CA ASN A 101 -17.62 9.06 -3.93
C ASN A 101 -18.90 9.91 -3.84
N PRO A 102 -19.88 9.78 -4.75
CA PRO A 102 -21.15 10.52 -4.64
C PRO A 102 -21.92 10.26 -3.34
N ASN A 103 -21.65 9.14 -2.66
CA ASN A 103 -22.33 8.73 -1.44
C ASN A 103 -21.57 9.09 -0.15
N SER A 104 -20.39 9.69 -0.25
CA SER A 104 -19.54 10.03 0.90
C SER A 104 -18.77 11.33 0.67
N ASP A 105 -18.76 12.21 1.67
CA ASP A 105 -18.04 13.50 1.62
C ASP A 105 -16.74 13.43 2.43
N ASN A 106 -15.89 12.45 2.10
CA ASN A 106 -14.61 12.19 2.78
C ASN A 106 -13.39 12.31 1.86
N PHE A 107 -13.58 12.80 0.63
CA PHE A 107 -12.50 13.03 -0.33
C PHE A 107 -12.18 14.54 -0.46
N PRO A 108 -10.90 14.95 -0.43
CA PRO A 108 -9.73 14.12 -0.21
C PRO A 108 -9.60 13.66 1.25
N TYR A 109 -8.94 12.52 1.46
CA TYR A 109 -8.44 12.13 2.77
C TYR A 109 -7.40 13.16 3.22
N ASP A 110 -7.57 13.70 4.43
CA ASP A 110 -6.89 14.90 4.90
C ASP A 110 -5.52 14.63 5.56
N PHE A 111 -5.18 13.37 5.80
CA PHE A 111 -3.97 12.94 6.51
C PHE A 111 -3.70 13.75 7.79
N LYS A 112 -4.78 14.13 8.51
CA LYS A 112 -4.66 15.03 9.66
C LYS A 112 -3.71 14.48 10.72
N GLY A 113 -2.71 15.29 11.07
CA GLY A 113 -1.70 14.92 12.06
C GLY A 113 -0.49 14.18 11.49
N PHE A 114 -0.38 14.07 10.17
CA PHE A 114 0.80 13.54 9.49
C PHE A 114 2.06 14.34 9.88
N LYS A 115 3.09 13.60 10.29
CA LYS A 115 4.42 14.12 10.60
C LYS A 115 5.44 13.36 9.77
N GLU A 116 6.14 14.06 8.89
CA GLU A 116 7.23 13.49 8.11
C GLU A 116 8.29 12.86 9.03
N THR A 117 8.87 11.75 8.57
CA THR A 117 9.88 11.02 9.32
C THR A 117 10.83 10.26 8.41
N ASP A 118 12.08 10.17 8.82
CA ASP A 118 13.12 9.37 8.16
C ASP A 118 13.28 7.99 8.81
N ILE A 119 12.27 7.51 9.56
CA ILE A 119 12.36 6.20 10.21
C ILE A 119 12.31 5.11 9.13
N PHE A 120 13.48 4.56 8.84
CA PHE A 120 13.63 3.32 8.09
C PHE A 120 14.17 2.26 9.04
N ASP A 121 13.41 1.20 9.29
CA ASP A 121 13.90 0.04 10.03
C ASP A 121 13.82 -1.24 9.18
N GLY A 122 14.77 -2.13 9.41
CA GLY A 122 14.87 -3.42 8.76
C GLY A 122 14.84 -3.35 7.23
N VAL A 123 14.00 -4.18 6.63
CA VAL A 123 13.94 -4.40 5.18
C VAL A 123 13.43 -3.18 4.40
N LEU A 124 12.68 -2.27 5.04
CA LEU A 124 12.14 -1.09 4.38
C LEU A 124 13.23 -0.14 3.88
N GLN A 125 14.41 -0.15 4.53
CA GLN A 125 15.59 0.63 4.10
C GLN A 125 16.02 0.33 2.66
N ASN A 126 15.76 -0.89 2.17
CA ASN A 126 16.10 -1.30 0.81
C ASN A 126 15.25 -0.61 -0.26
N PHE A 127 14.16 0.07 0.13
CA PHE A 127 13.20 0.72 -0.75
C PHE A 127 13.20 2.24 -0.60
N ASN A 128 14.25 2.82 -0.02
CA ASN A 128 14.35 4.27 0.20
C ASN A 128 14.16 5.09 -1.10
N ASP A 129 14.69 4.59 -2.22
CA ASP A 129 14.55 5.24 -3.53
C ASP A 129 13.12 5.16 -4.10
N GLU A 130 12.28 4.25 -3.57
CA GLU A 130 10.88 4.10 -3.94
C GLU A 130 9.92 4.91 -3.06
N ILE A 131 10.41 5.51 -1.99
CA ILE A 131 9.60 6.25 -1.01
C ILE A 131 9.52 7.72 -1.43
N ASP A 132 8.30 8.19 -1.68
CA ASP A 132 8.06 9.58 -2.09
C ASP A 132 8.15 10.54 -0.88
N THR A 133 7.32 10.32 0.12
CA THR A 133 7.39 10.98 1.43
C THR A 133 6.88 10.02 2.49
N LEU A 134 7.73 9.74 3.48
CA LEU A 134 7.37 8.90 4.61
C LEU A 134 6.99 9.79 5.80
N GLY A 135 5.92 9.41 6.49
CA GLY A 135 5.55 10.03 7.74
C GLY A 135 4.66 9.12 8.55
N LYS A 136 4.26 9.60 9.71
CA LYS A 136 3.37 8.88 10.61
C LYS A 136 2.22 9.73 11.08
N ILE A 137 1.11 9.07 11.37
CA ILE A 137 -0.03 9.61 12.10
C ILE A 137 -0.13 8.86 13.41
N GLU A 138 -0.29 9.59 14.51
CA GLU A 138 -0.53 9.02 15.84
C GLU A 138 -2.01 9.21 16.20
N TYR A 139 -2.70 8.11 16.51
CA TYR A 139 -4.09 8.14 16.93
C TYR A 139 -4.30 7.22 18.13
N ASN A 140 -4.77 7.78 19.25
CA ASN A 140 -4.99 7.05 20.51
C ASN A 140 -3.78 6.23 20.99
N GLY A 141 -2.56 6.72 20.74
CA GLY A 141 -1.30 6.05 21.10
C GLY A 141 -0.85 4.94 20.14
N TYR A 142 -1.54 4.75 19.02
CA TYR A 142 -1.10 3.89 17.91
C TYR A 142 -0.45 4.73 16.82
N GLU A 143 0.69 4.27 16.31
CA GLU A 143 1.39 4.91 15.20
C GLU A 143 1.11 4.13 13.91
N SER A 144 0.69 4.85 12.87
CA SER A 144 0.54 4.30 11.53
C SER A 144 1.44 5.05 10.56
N TYR A 145 2.15 4.34 9.70
CA TYR A 145 3.13 4.92 8.79
C TYR A 145 2.54 5.01 7.38
N TYR A 146 2.85 6.10 6.68
CA TYR A 146 2.29 6.39 5.38
C TYR A 146 3.39 6.76 4.39
N VAL A 147 3.32 6.19 3.19
CA VAL A 147 4.07 6.67 2.02
C VAL A 147 3.13 7.46 1.14
N LEU A 148 3.38 8.77 1.03
CA LEU A 148 2.55 9.73 0.31
C LEU A 148 3.32 10.33 -0.88
N PRO A 149 2.67 10.55 -2.03
CA PRO A 149 3.16 11.49 -3.04
C PRO A 149 3.39 12.89 -2.45
N LYS A 150 4.53 13.53 -2.78
CA LYS A 150 4.86 14.90 -2.31
C LYS A 150 3.78 15.93 -2.57
N ILE A 151 3.00 15.76 -3.64
CA ILE A 151 1.91 16.68 -4.02
C ILE A 151 0.73 16.68 -3.02
N TYR A 152 0.64 15.73 -2.10
CA TYR A 152 -0.43 15.69 -1.10
C TYR A 152 -0.16 16.58 0.12
N LEU A 153 1.06 17.12 0.26
CA LEU A 153 1.51 17.87 1.42
C LEU A 153 1.68 19.38 1.17
N SER A 154 1.37 19.85 -0.05
CA SER A 154 1.42 21.25 -0.48
C SER A 154 0.08 21.96 -0.30
#